data_AF-A0A8J3L057-F1
#
_entry.id   AF-A0A8J3L057-F1
#
_cell.length_a   1.000
_cell.length_b   1.000
_cell.length_c   1.000
_cell.angle_alpha   90.00
_cell.angle_beta   90.00
_cell.angle_gamma   90.00
#
_symmetry.space_group_name_H-M   'P 1'
#
loop_
_entity.id
_entity.type
_entity.pdbx_description
1 polymer ?
#
loop_
_entity_poly.entity_id
_entity_poly.type
_entity_poly.pdbx_seq_one_letter_code
_entity_poly.pdbx_strand_id
1 'polypeptide(L)'
;MRRALSIIAAGLLVAASLLVAGPAAAVDLPGWPPPEYNLASTGVRSGDTICHFPEHAGIGTCFKKTGDQLWVRGTPSSGTVELQWQNELYVGGGSWSLYRQGYCASGHGGLWAVCNKDFYENSTEHLYGWSGSRIRWRACTLTTCGEWATWARNDA
;
A
#
# COMPACT_ATOMS: atom_id res chain seq x y z
N MET A 1 66.61 42.98 -9.74
CA MET A 1 66.20 41.92 -8.79
C MET A 1 64.84 42.29 -8.20
N ARG A 2 63.75 41.67 -8.62
CA ARG A 2 62.46 41.67 -7.90
C ARG A 2 61.85 40.29 -8.09
N ARG A 3 61.74 39.52 -7.01
CA ARG A 3 61.13 38.18 -6.96
C ARG A 3 59.63 38.37 -6.69
N ALA A 4 58.77 37.82 -7.54
CA ALA A 4 57.34 37.73 -7.27
C ALA A 4 57.05 36.38 -6.59
N LEU A 5 56.42 36.42 -5.41
CA LEU A 5 55.93 35.26 -4.67
C LEU A 5 54.62 34.76 -5.31
N SER A 6 54.59 33.49 -5.69
CA SER A 6 53.36 32.78 -6.05
C SER A 6 52.67 32.28 -4.77
N ILE A 7 51.46 32.75 -4.50
CA ILE A 7 50.59 32.22 -3.43
C ILE A 7 49.70 31.14 -4.05
N ILE A 8 49.90 29.89 -3.64
CA ILE A 8 49.04 28.77 -4.02
C ILE A 8 47.87 28.73 -3.01
N ALA A 9 46.67 29.10 -3.46
CA ALA A 9 45.45 28.95 -2.68
C ALA A 9 44.96 27.50 -2.76
N ALA A 10 45.03 26.77 -1.66
CA ALA A 10 44.43 25.44 -1.53
C ALA A 10 42.91 25.58 -1.32
N GLY A 11 42.14 25.30 -2.37
CA GLY A 11 40.68 25.22 -2.31
C GLY A 11 40.23 23.94 -1.62
N LEU A 12 39.64 24.07 -0.43
CA LEU A 12 39.03 22.96 0.30
C LEU A 12 37.62 22.69 -0.27
N LEU A 13 37.47 21.61 -1.04
CA LEU A 13 36.18 21.11 -1.53
C LEU A 13 35.44 20.41 -0.37
N VAL A 14 34.39 21.07 0.16
CA VAL A 14 33.46 20.45 1.10
C VAL A 14 32.42 19.67 0.29
N ALA A 15 32.53 18.34 0.27
CA ALA A 15 31.53 17.48 -0.31
C ALA A 15 30.31 17.41 0.63
N ALA A 16 29.21 18.04 0.23
CA ALA A 16 27.92 17.90 0.91
C ALA A 16 27.30 16.54 0.55
N SER A 17 27.43 15.57 1.44
CA SER A 17 26.78 14.26 1.32
C SER A 17 25.26 14.43 1.48
N LEU A 18 24.53 14.39 0.36
CA LEU A 18 23.07 14.26 0.37
C LEU A 18 22.72 12.89 0.95
N LEU A 19 22.15 12.87 2.16
CA LEU A 19 21.48 11.71 2.71
C LEU A 19 20.21 11.49 1.88
N VAL A 20 20.28 10.61 0.89
CA VAL A 20 19.09 10.09 0.20
C VAL A 20 18.35 9.22 1.21
N ALA A 21 17.25 9.73 1.76
CA ALA A 21 16.31 8.92 2.52
C ALA A 21 15.76 7.85 1.57
N GLY A 22 16.15 6.58 1.79
CA GLY A 22 15.58 5.46 1.07
C GLY A 22 14.07 5.33 1.35
N PRO A 23 13.31 4.64 0.48
CA PRO A 23 11.90 4.37 0.74
C PRO A 23 11.77 3.61 2.05
N ALA A 24 10.75 3.95 2.85
CA ALA A 24 10.46 3.27 4.09
C ALA A 24 10.23 1.78 3.80
N ALA A 25 11.13 0.94 4.30
CA ALA A 25 10.95 -0.50 4.25
C ALA A 25 9.67 -0.86 5.01
N ALA A 26 8.83 -1.72 4.43
CA ALA A 26 7.69 -2.28 5.14
C ALA A 26 8.21 -2.92 6.43
N VAL A 27 7.62 -2.55 7.57
CA VAL A 27 7.97 -3.13 8.87
C VAL A 27 7.60 -4.61 8.84
N ASP A 28 8.60 -5.47 8.73
CA ASP A 28 8.45 -6.90 8.86
C ASP A 28 8.26 -7.23 10.35
N LEU A 29 7.01 -7.35 10.78
CA LEU A 29 6.69 -7.73 12.16
C LEU A 29 6.97 -9.24 12.32
N PRO A 30 7.70 -9.67 13.38
CA PRO A 30 8.01 -11.08 13.58
C PRO A 30 6.73 -11.94 13.58
N GLY A 31 6.67 -12.90 12.66
CA GLY A 31 5.56 -13.84 12.53
C GLY A 31 4.42 -13.42 11.59
N TRP A 32 4.53 -12.26 10.92
CA TRP A 32 3.58 -11.85 9.89
C TRP A 32 4.04 -12.30 8.51
N PRO A 33 3.12 -12.64 7.59
CA PRO A 33 3.49 -12.95 6.21
C PRO A 33 4.12 -11.70 5.55
N PRO A 34 5.15 -11.86 4.69
CA PRO A 34 5.74 -10.74 3.98
C PRO A 34 4.69 -10.06 3.10
N PRO A 35 4.71 -8.72 2.99
CA PRO A 35 3.72 -8.01 2.19
C PRO A 35 3.90 -8.28 0.70
N GLU A 36 2.80 -8.57 0.02
CA GLU A 36 2.74 -8.64 -1.44
C GLU A 36 2.71 -7.22 -2.04
N TYR A 37 3.33 -7.04 -3.20
CA TYR A 37 3.30 -5.78 -3.93
C TYR A 37 2.78 -5.99 -5.35
N ASN A 38 1.74 -5.25 -5.74
CA ASN A 38 1.20 -5.30 -7.08
C ASN A 38 0.98 -3.89 -7.65
N LEU A 39 1.32 -3.74 -8.93
CA LEU A 39 0.98 -2.55 -9.71
C LEU A 39 -0.45 -2.71 -10.23
N ALA A 40 -1.26 -1.69 -9.99
CA ALA A 40 -2.64 -1.61 -10.43
C ALA A 40 -2.71 -1.31 -11.93
N SER A 41 -3.70 -1.91 -12.60
CA SER A 41 -4.05 -1.55 -13.98
C SER A 41 -5.19 -0.54 -13.99
N THR A 42 -5.21 0.39 -14.95
CA THR A 42 -6.34 1.33 -15.10
C THR A 42 -7.64 0.57 -15.37
N GLY A 43 -8.75 1.04 -14.79
CA GLY A 43 -10.05 0.41 -15.01
C GLY A 43 -11.22 1.30 -14.64
N VAL A 44 -12.42 0.85 -14.99
CA VAL A 44 -13.67 1.48 -14.56
C VAL A 44 -14.12 0.79 -13.28
N ARG A 45 -14.10 1.54 -12.16
CA ARG A 45 -14.58 1.01 -10.88
C ARG A 45 -16.06 0.65 -10.99
N SER A 46 -16.39 -0.57 -10.59
CA SER A 46 -17.77 -1.01 -10.47
C SER A 46 -18.52 -0.21 -9.38
N GLY A 47 -19.86 -0.21 -9.43
CA GLY A 47 -20.70 0.46 -8.44
C GLY A 47 -20.87 -0.32 -7.13
N ASP A 48 -20.65 -1.63 -7.16
CA ASP A 48 -20.80 -2.59 -6.06
C ASP A 48 -19.53 -2.70 -5.18
N THR A 49 -18.94 -1.57 -4.82
CA THR A 49 -17.69 -1.52 -4.03
C THR A 49 -17.90 -0.86 -2.66
N ILE A 50 -17.27 -1.40 -1.63
CA ILE A 50 -17.17 -0.77 -0.30
C ILE A 50 -15.99 0.19 -0.34
N CYS A 51 -16.23 1.48 -0.14
CA CYS A 51 -15.19 2.49 -0.25
C CYS A 51 -14.80 3.08 1.09
N HIS A 52 -13.51 3.42 1.21
CA HIS A 52 -12.92 4.13 2.32
C HIS A 52 -12.10 5.31 1.78
N PHE A 53 -12.46 6.51 2.21
CA PHE A 53 -11.85 7.77 1.79
C PHE A 53 -11.29 8.47 3.03
N PRO A 54 -9.99 8.35 3.32
CA PRO A 54 -9.41 9.13 4.40
C PRO A 54 -9.42 10.61 4.04
N GLU A 55 -9.62 11.46 5.05
CA GLU A 55 -9.85 12.90 4.89
C GLU A 55 -8.68 13.66 4.24
N HIS A 56 -7.48 13.05 4.13
CA HIS A 56 -6.25 13.81 3.97
C HIS A 56 -5.57 13.79 2.59
N ALA A 57 -6.11 13.20 1.52
CA ALA A 57 -5.31 13.12 0.30
C ALA A 57 -6.06 13.16 -1.04
N GLY A 58 -7.39 13.25 -1.06
CA GLY A 58 -8.15 13.03 -2.29
C GLY A 58 -7.88 11.64 -2.90
N ILE A 59 -7.37 10.71 -2.09
CA ILE A 59 -7.12 9.32 -2.46
C ILE A 59 -8.36 8.52 -2.09
N GLY A 60 -8.90 7.82 -3.06
CA GLY A 60 -9.99 6.87 -2.87
C GLY A 60 -9.47 5.45 -2.85
N THR A 61 -9.97 4.65 -1.92
CA THR A 61 -9.74 3.21 -1.91
C THR A 61 -11.07 2.48 -1.80
N CYS A 62 -11.25 1.41 -2.56
CA CYS A 62 -12.45 0.58 -2.45
C CYS A 62 -12.12 -0.90 -2.59
N PHE A 63 -12.96 -1.72 -2.00
CA PHE A 63 -12.93 -3.17 -2.15
C PHE A 63 -14.22 -3.67 -2.81
N LYS A 64 -14.09 -4.54 -3.81
CA LYS A 64 -15.18 -5.33 -4.37
C LYS A 64 -15.01 -6.77 -3.94
N LYS A 65 -16.03 -7.34 -3.30
CA LYS A 65 -16.03 -8.74 -2.86
C LYS A 65 -16.00 -9.69 -4.06
N THR A 66 -16.99 -9.57 -4.94
CA THR A 66 -17.06 -10.40 -6.16
C THR A 66 -15.85 -10.13 -7.06
N GLY A 67 -14.99 -11.14 -7.19
CA GLY A 67 -13.75 -11.06 -7.97
C GLY A 67 -12.59 -10.33 -7.26
N ASP A 68 -12.69 -10.11 -5.95
CA ASP A 68 -11.61 -9.66 -5.07
C ASP A 68 -10.80 -8.48 -5.61
N GLN A 69 -11.49 -7.37 -5.88
CA GLN A 69 -10.88 -6.23 -6.53
C GLN A 69 -10.54 -5.13 -5.54
N LEU A 70 -9.27 -4.76 -5.50
CA LEU A 70 -8.75 -3.63 -4.72
C LEU A 70 -8.59 -2.43 -5.66
N TRP A 71 -9.43 -1.43 -5.46
CA TRP A 71 -9.47 -0.21 -6.27
C TRP A 71 -8.79 0.94 -5.56
N VAL A 72 -7.87 1.61 -6.25
CA VAL A 72 -7.15 2.77 -5.75
C VAL A 72 -7.22 3.91 -6.76
N ARG A 73 -7.39 5.14 -6.28
CA ARG A 73 -7.39 6.34 -7.09
C ARG A 73 -6.72 7.46 -6.34
N GLY A 74 -5.71 8.07 -6.96
CA GLY A 74 -5.12 9.33 -6.49
C GLY A 74 -5.77 10.55 -7.13
N THR A 75 -5.17 11.72 -6.89
CA THR A 75 -5.46 12.93 -7.65
C THR A 75 -4.53 13.01 -8.87
N PRO A 76 -4.76 13.92 -9.84
CA PRO A 76 -3.80 14.11 -10.94
C PRO A 76 -2.38 14.48 -10.48
N SER A 77 -2.22 15.02 -9.27
CA SER A 77 -0.95 15.50 -8.72
C SER A 77 -0.38 14.65 -7.58
N SER A 78 -1.02 13.54 -7.19
CA SER A 78 -0.63 12.76 -6.01
C SER A 78 0.63 11.91 -6.20
N GLY A 79 1.15 11.79 -7.43
CA GLY A 79 2.20 10.81 -7.75
C GLY A 79 1.70 9.38 -7.55
N THR A 80 2.59 8.48 -7.13
CA THR A 80 2.23 7.11 -6.77
C THR A 80 1.45 7.07 -5.46
N VAL A 81 0.28 6.45 -5.50
CA VAL A 81 -0.57 6.18 -4.33
C VAL A 81 -0.79 4.69 -4.17
N GLU A 82 -1.04 4.25 -2.95
CA GLU A 82 -1.14 2.84 -2.62
C GLU A 82 -2.40 2.56 -1.81
N LEU A 83 -2.98 1.40 -2.03
CA LEU A 83 -3.94 0.78 -1.13
C LEU A 83 -3.19 -0.32 -0.38
N GLN A 84 -2.98 -0.13 0.92
CA GLN A 84 -2.47 -1.19 1.78
C GLN A 84 -3.64 -2.04 2.27
N TRP A 85 -3.50 -3.36 2.26
CA TRP A 85 -4.55 -4.30 2.63
C TRP A 85 -4.03 -5.41 3.54
N GLN A 86 -4.97 -5.99 4.30
CA GLN A 86 -4.76 -7.17 5.14
C GLN A 86 -5.94 -8.12 4.99
N ASN A 87 -5.66 -9.41 4.92
CA ASN A 87 -6.64 -10.48 4.90
C ASN A 87 -6.41 -11.43 6.08
N GLU A 88 -7.46 -11.63 6.87
CA GLU A 88 -7.47 -12.56 8.00
C GLU A 88 -8.43 -13.71 7.74
N LEU A 89 -8.03 -14.89 8.21
CA LEU A 89 -8.83 -16.11 8.18
C LEU A 89 -9.30 -16.46 9.59
N TYR A 90 -10.48 -17.07 9.68
CA TYR A 90 -11.00 -17.56 10.94
C TYR A 90 -10.25 -18.83 11.36
N VAL A 91 -9.80 -18.93 12.61
CA VAL A 91 -9.04 -20.11 13.07
C VAL A 91 -9.73 -20.85 14.21
N GLY A 92 -11.05 -20.70 14.31
CA GLY A 92 -11.85 -21.32 15.37
C GLY A 92 -11.85 -20.52 16.68
N GLY A 93 -12.75 -20.87 17.60
CA GLY A 93 -12.77 -20.31 18.96
C GLY A 93 -13.03 -18.80 19.07
N GLY A 94 -13.53 -18.16 18.01
CA GLY A 94 -13.72 -16.70 17.95
C GLY A 94 -12.49 -15.92 17.46
N SER A 95 -11.41 -16.61 17.13
CA SER A 95 -10.12 -16.01 16.77
C SER A 95 -9.92 -15.85 15.27
N TRP A 96 -9.17 -14.82 14.90
CA TRP A 96 -8.79 -14.50 13.53
C TRP A 96 -7.26 -14.46 13.45
N SER A 97 -6.69 -14.99 12.38
CA SER A 97 -5.26 -14.97 12.13
C SER A 97 -4.96 -14.24 10.83
N LEU A 98 -3.93 -13.39 10.84
CA LEU A 98 -3.45 -12.75 9.63
C LEU A 98 -2.90 -13.80 8.68
N TYR A 99 -3.48 -13.86 7.49
CA TYR A 99 -3.10 -14.82 6.47
C TYR A 99 -2.21 -14.18 5.41
N ARG A 100 -2.61 -13.00 4.91
CA ARG A 100 -1.89 -12.27 3.85
C ARG A 100 -2.02 -10.77 4.06
N GLN A 101 -1.05 -10.03 3.54
CA GLN A 101 -1.09 -8.58 3.50
C GLN A 101 -0.34 -8.06 2.28
N GLY A 102 -0.55 -6.80 1.93
CA GLY A 102 0.19 -6.21 0.82
C GLY A 102 -0.27 -4.83 0.41
N TYR A 103 0.16 -4.44 -0.79
CA TYR A 103 -0.04 -3.14 -1.39
C TYR A 103 -0.55 -3.30 -2.83
N CYS A 104 -1.49 -2.45 -3.20
CA CYS A 104 -1.92 -2.21 -4.56
C CYS A 104 -1.56 -0.77 -4.94
N ALA A 105 -0.56 -0.58 -5.79
CA ALA A 105 0.02 0.72 -6.09
C ALA A 105 -0.42 1.22 -7.47
N SER A 106 -0.74 2.51 -7.56
CA SER A 106 -1.11 3.19 -8.80
C SER A 106 -0.29 4.45 -9.00
N GLY A 107 0.36 4.55 -10.15
CA GLY A 107 0.94 5.79 -10.68
C GLY A 107 -0.02 6.56 -11.60
N HIS A 108 -1.27 6.11 -11.72
CA HIS A 108 -2.25 6.69 -12.64
C HIS A 108 -2.95 7.86 -11.95
N GLY A 109 -2.44 9.07 -12.17
CA GLY A 109 -3.01 10.29 -11.60
C GLY A 109 -4.48 10.48 -11.96
N GLY A 110 -5.34 10.64 -10.96
CA GLY A 110 -6.75 11.03 -11.11
C GLY A 110 -7.71 9.93 -11.58
N LEU A 111 -7.21 8.78 -12.04
CA LEU A 111 -8.02 7.65 -12.52
C LEU A 111 -8.10 6.52 -11.50
N TRP A 112 -9.17 5.73 -11.57
CA TRP A 112 -9.24 4.48 -10.83
C TRP A 112 -8.34 3.43 -11.47
N ALA A 113 -7.61 2.71 -10.62
CA ALA A 113 -6.82 1.56 -10.97
C ALA A 113 -7.15 0.39 -10.03
N VAL A 114 -6.94 -0.84 -10.49
CA VAL A 114 -7.34 -2.06 -9.81
C VAL A 114 -6.20 -3.06 -9.72
N CYS A 115 -6.09 -3.72 -8.56
CA CYS A 115 -5.40 -4.99 -8.44
C CYS A 115 -6.44 -6.08 -8.17
N ASN A 116 -6.40 -7.15 -8.97
CA ASN A 116 -7.19 -8.34 -8.68
C ASN A 116 -6.42 -9.19 -7.67
N LYS A 117 -7.16 -9.71 -6.70
CA LYS A 117 -6.68 -10.67 -5.72
C LYS A 117 -7.52 -11.94 -5.82
N ASP A 118 -7.11 -12.91 -5.04
CA ASP A 118 -7.80 -14.18 -4.89
C ASP A 118 -7.73 -14.47 -3.38
N PHE A 119 -8.72 -13.93 -2.67
CA PHE A 119 -8.89 -14.11 -1.25
C PHE A 119 -9.86 -15.26 -1.03
N TYR A 120 -9.81 -15.90 0.14
CA TYR A 120 -10.85 -16.86 0.48
C TYR A 120 -12.21 -16.16 0.59
N GLU A 121 -13.25 -16.86 0.17
CA GLU A 121 -14.63 -16.48 0.45
C GLU A 121 -14.98 -16.89 1.89
N ASN A 122 -15.77 -16.06 2.56
CA ASN A 122 -16.09 -16.15 3.98
C ASN A 122 -16.95 -17.37 4.29
N SER A 123 -17.79 -17.77 3.33
CA SER A 123 -18.60 -18.98 3.39
C SER A 123 -17.87 -20.26 2.94
N THR A 124 -16.61 -20.16 2.46
CA THR A 124 -15.84 -21.32 1.99
C THR A 124 -14.84 -21.79 3.03
N GLU A 125 -14.60 -23.11 3.08
CA GLU A 125 -13.53 -23.69 3.89
C GLU A 125 -12.16 -23.31 3.31
N HIS A 126 -11.26 -22.84 4.17
CA HIS A 126 -9.89 -22.50 3.82
C HIS A 126 -8.90 -23.49 4.44
N LEU A 127 -7.60 -23.27 4.21
CA LEU A 127 -6.50 -24.20 4.57
C LEU A 127 -6.39 -24.64 6.05
N TYR A 128 -7.15 -24.03 6.96
CA TYR A 128 -7.17 -24.37 8.39
C TYR A 128 -8.36 -25.26 8.79
N GLY A 129 -9.17 -25.71 7.82
CA GLY A 129 -10.36 -26.53 8.08
C GLY A 129 -11.53 -25.77 8.68
N TRP A 130 -11.53 -24.44 8.58
CA TRP A 130 -12.61 -23.55 9.01
C TRP A 130 -13.07 -22.68 7.85
N SER A 131 -14.24 -22.07 7.97
CA SER A 131 -14.72 -21.03 7.07
C SER A 131 -14.62 -19.66 7.73
N GLY A 132 -14.28 -18.66 6.93
CA GLY A 132 -14.26 -17.27 7.36
C GLY A 132 -13.08 -16.51 6.77
N SER A 133 -13.39 -15.38 6.14
CA SER A 133 -12.41 -14.50 5.53
C SER A 133 -12.85 -13.06 5.71
N ARG A 134 -11.93 -12.21 6.14
CA ARG A 134 -12.18 -10.77 6.26
C ARG A 134 -11.00 -9.97 5.74
N ILE A 135 -11.31 -8.80 5.21
CA ILE A 135 -10.34 -7.90 4.59
C ILE A 135 -10.53 -6.51 5.19
N ARG A 136 -9.42 -5.82 5.41
CA ARG A 136 -9.40 -4.38 5.65
C ARG A 136 -8.35 -3.73 4.78
N TRP A 137 -8.53 -2.45 4.51
CA TRP A 137 -7.64 -1.68 3.67
C TRP A 137 -7.53 -0.24 4.14
N ARG A 138 -6.49 0.45 3.70
CA ARG A 138 -6.30 1.89 3.90
C ARG A 138 -5.59 2.51 2.71
N ALA A 139 -5.80 3.81 2.54
CA ALA A 139 -5.07 4.56 1.54
C ALA A 139 -3.70 4.99 2.10
N CYS A 140 -2.69 4.95 1.25
CA CYS A 140 -1.34 5.38 1.54
C CYS A 140 -0.81 6.25 0.39
N THR A 141 0.00 7.24 0.76
CA THR A 141 0.99 7.89 -0.10
C THR A 141 2.35 7.23 0.16
N LEU A 142 3.39 7.67 -0.56
CA LEU A 142 4.76 7.22 -0.32
C LEU A 142 5.26 7.45 1.12
N THR A 143 4.68 8.42 1.86
CA THR A 143 5.18 8.83 3.17
C THR A 143 4.16 8.68 4.29
N THR A 144 2.89 8.50 3.99
CA THR A 144 1.81 8.57 4.99
C THR A 144 0.63 7.70 4.61
N CYS A 145 0.10 6.95 5.58
CA CYS A 145 -1.13 6.19 5.43
C CYS A 145 -2.26 6.80 6.27
N GLY A 146 -3.48 6.72 5.77
CA GLY A 146 -4.68 7.03 6.53
C GLY A 146 -5.08 5.90 7.48
N GLU A 147 -6.25 6.06 8.08
CA GLU A 147 -6.84 5.05 8.94
C GLU A 147 -7.25 3.79 8.19
N TRP A 148 -7.34 2.68 8.92
CA TRP A 148 -7.87 1.43 8.39
C TRP A 148 -9.39 1.50 8.25
N ALA A 149 -9.90 1.02 7.12
CA ALA A 149 -11.29 0.64 6.99
C ALA A 149 -11.63 -0.43 8.05
N THR A 150 -12.90 -0.45 8.46
CA THR A 150 -13.42 -1.56 9.26
C THR A 150 -13.30 -2.87 8.49
N TRP A 151 -13.07 -3.97 9.20
CA TRP A 151 -13.05 -5.30 8.60
C TRP A 151 -14.35 -5.60 7.84
N ALA A 152 -14.23 -5.92 6.56
CA ALA A 152 -15.31 -6.42 5.73
C ALA A 152 -15.22 -7.95 5.60
N ARG A 153 -16.35 -8.64 5.78
CA ARG A 153 -16.46 -10.07 5.42
C ARG A 153 -16.37 -10.21 3.91
N ASN A 154 -15.50 -11.09 3.44
CA ASN A 154 -15.36 -11.36 2.02
C ASN A 154 -16.33 -12.46 1.60
N ASP A 155 -17.58 -12.14 1.30
CA ASP A 155 -18.58 -13.10 0.82
C ASP A 155 -19.19 -12.49 -0.44
N ALA A 156 -18.85 -13.06 -1.60
CA ALA A 156 -19.27 -12.62 -2.92
C ALA A 156 -20.71 -13.02 -3.30
#